data_AF-A0A9X1B7G1-F1
#
_entry.id   AF-A0A9X1B7G1-F1
#
_cell.length_a   1.000
_cell.length_b   1.000
_cell.length_c   1.000
_cell.angle_alpha   90.00
_cell.angle_beta   90.00
_cell.angle_gamma   90.00
#
_symmetry.space_group_name_H-M   'P 1'
#
loop_
_entity.id
_entity.type
_entity.pdbx_description
1 polymer ?
#
loop_
_entity_poly.entity_id
_entity_poly.type
_entity_poly.pdbx_seq_one_letter_code
_entity_poly.pdbx_strand_id
1 'polypeptide(L)'
;FRLIDWMIRLPAHLEADFRQALYAYEEQQRMPYVTTVEQAGIDKGVELGVKQGEALILLTQLQEKFGPDSVDAYRERITAAEPEQLLQWSKRILSADTPETIFH
;
A
#
# COMPACT_ATOMS: atom_id res chain seq x y z
N PHE A 1 18.60 -11.09 -35.14
CA PHE A 1 17.90 -12.15 -35.90
C PHE A 1 18.84 -13.28 -36.35
N ARG A 2 19.59 -13.92 -35.44
CA ARG A 2 20.43 -15.10 -35.76
C ARG A 2 20.48 -16.15 -34.64
N LEU A 3 19.40 -16.25 -33.87
CA LEU A 3 19.23 -17.34 -32.88
C LEU A 3 18.38 -18.49 -33.46
N ILE A 4 17.54 -18.19 -34.46
CA ILE A 4 16.55 -19.11 -35.03
C ILE A 4 17.20 -20.15 -35.95
N ASP A 5 18.37 -19.86 -36.55
CA ASP A 5 19.00 -20.75 -37.54
C ASP A 5 19.69 -21.98 -36.93
N TRP A 6 20.01 -21.95 -35.62
CA TRP A 6 20.59 -23.12 -34.92
C TRP A 6 19.53 -24.07 -34.35
N MET A 7 18.26 -23.69 -34.41
CA MET A 7 17.12 -24.52 -33.98
C MET A 7 16.70 -25.58 -35.02
N ILE A 8 17.23 -25.57 -36.25
CA ILE A 8 16.82 -26.51 -37.32
C ILE A 8 17.72 -27.76 -37.40
N ARG A 9 18.13 -28.34 -36.26
CA ARG A 9 18.58 -29.76 -36.14
C ARG A 9 18.95 -30.08 -34.70
N LEU A 10 17.98 -29.95 -33.80
CA LEU A 10 18.11 -30.64 -32.52
C LEU A 10 17.82 -32.13 -32.79
N PRO A 11 18.74 -33.07 -32.50
CA PRO A 11 18.45 -34.49 -32.68
C PRO A 11 17.36 -34.91 -31.69
N ALA A 12 16.43 -35.76 -32.13
CA ALA A 12 15.15 -36.03 -31.44
C ALA A 12 15.26 -36.42 -29.96
N HIS A 13 16.41 -36.91 -29.50
CA HIS A 13 16.67 -37.24 -28.11
C HIS A 13 16.88 -36.00 -27.21
N LEU A 14 17.45 -34.91 -27.74
CA LEU A 14 17.68 -33.67 -26.99
C LEU A 14 16.44 -32.76 -26.95
N GLU A 15 15.46 -32.98 -27.83
CA GLU A 15 14.21 -32.21 -27.82
C GLU A 15 13.33 -32.56 -26.63
N ALA A 16 13.29 -33.82 -26.24
CA ALA A 16 12.58 -34.28 -25.05
C ALA A 16 13.21 -33.68 -23.78
N ASP A 17 14.54 -33.75 -23.66
CA ASP A 17 15.29 -33.20 -22.53
C ASP A 17 15.16 -31.67 -22.45
N PHE A 18 15.20 -30.98 -23.59
CA PHE A 18 15.01 -29.54 -23.65
C PHE A 18 13.58 -29.14 -23.26
N ARG A 19 12.56 -29.83 -23.76
CA ARG A 19 11.16 -29.60 -23.37
C ARG A 19 10.94 -29.88 -21.89
N GLN A 20 11.55 -30.93 -21.36
CA GLN A 20 11.45 -31.30 -19.94
C GLN A 20 12.16 -30.27 -19.04
N ALA A 21 13.32 -29.75 -19.47
CA ALA A 21 14.01 -28.66 -18.79
C ALA A 21 13.22 -27.34 -18.86
N LEU A 22 12.57 -27.05 -19.99
CA LEU A 22 11.71 -25.88 -20.15
C LEU A 22 10.47 -25.99 -19.26
N TYR A 23 9.81 -27.16 -19.23
CA TYR A 23 8.67 -27.40 -18.34
C TYR A 23 9.07 -27.34 -16.87
N ALA A 24 10.20 -27.93 -16.49
CA ALA A 24 10.71 -27.83 -15.12
C ALA A 24 11.05 -26.39 -14.73
N TYR A 25 11.57 -25.59 -15.67
CA TYR A 25 11.86 -24.18 -15.45
C TYR A 25 10.57 -23.34 -15.36
N GLU A 26 9.58 -23.57 -16.23
CA GLU A 26 8.26 -22.92 -16.17
C GLU A 26 7.48 -23.32 -14.92
N GLU A 27 7.59 -24.57 -14.47
CA GLU A 27 6.97 -25.09 -13.24
C GLU A 27 7.67 -24.54 -11.99
N GLN A 28 8.98 -24.36 -12.02
CA GLN A 28 9.77 -23.72 -10.96
C GLN A 28 9.53 -22.19 -10.88
N GLN A 29 9.23 -21.55 -12.01
CA GLN A 29 8.86 -20.13 -12.10
C GLN A 29 7.37 -19.88 -11.80
N ARG A 30 6.54 -20.94 -11.66
CA ARG A 30 5.12 -20.86 -11.29
C ARG A 30 4.90 -20.63 -9.79
N MET A 31 5.72 -19.77 -9.20
CA MET A 31 5.45 -19.20 -7.89
C MET A 31 4.43 -18.06 -8.07
N PRO A 32 3.37 -17.98 -7.25
CA PRO A 32 2.50 -16.82 -7.24
C PRO A 32 3.28 -15.67 -6.60
N TYR A 33 4.21 -15.09 -7.35
CA TYR A 33 4.79 -13.82 -6.98
C TYR A 33 3.62 -12.85 -6.93
N VAL A 34 3.41 -12.24 -5.77
CA VAL A 34 2.71 -10.96 -5.69
C VAL A 34 3.29 -10.11 -6.81
N THR A 35 2.53 -9.97 -7.89
CA THR A 35 2.95 -9.21 -9.07
C THR A 35 3.26 -7.80 -8.61
N THR A 36 4.10 -7.07 -9.34
CA THR A 36 4.40 -5.67 -9.00
C THR A 36 3.13 -4.82 -8.78
N VAL A 37 2.04 -5.18 -9.46
CA VAL A 37 0.71 -4.59 -9.27
C VAL A 37 0.07 -5.00 -7.95
N GLU A 38 0.11 -6.28 -7.58
CA GLU A 38 -0.41 -6.75 -6.28
C GLU A 38 0.39 -6.16 -5.11
N GLN A 39 1.72 -6.01 -5.24
CA GLN A 39 2.55 -5.40 -4.21
C GLN A 39 2.21 -3.92 -4.04
N ALA A 40 2.10 -3.19 -5.16
CA ALA A 40 1.66 -1.80 -5.14
C ALA A 40 0.24 -1.65 -4.55
N GLY A 41 -0.63 -2.63 -4.80
CA GLY A 41 -1.97 -2.67 -4.20
C GLY A 41 -1.94 -2.86 -2.68
N ILE A 42 -1.08 -3.76 -2.19
CA ILE A 42 -0.87 -3.99 -0.76
C ILE A 42 -0.30 -2.74 -0.10
N ASP A 43 0.76 -2.16 -0.67
CA ASP A 43 1.44 -0.99 -0.11
C ASP A 43 0.46 0.20 -0.03
N LYS A 44 -0.28 0.46 -1.11
CA LYS A 44 -1.34 1.49 -1.11
C LYS A 44 -2.44 1.22 -0.09
N GLY A 45 -2.82 -0.05 0.09
CA GLY A 45 -3.80 -0.46 1.10
C GLY A 45 -3.31 -0.19 2.52
N VAL A 46 -2.04 -0.49 2.80
CA VAL A 46 -1.40 -0.20 4.09
C VAL A 46 -1.33 1.30 4.34
N GLU A 47 -0.86 2.09 3.37
CA GLU A 47 -0.81 3.55 3.47
C GLU A 47 -2.19 4.16 3.75
N LEU A 48 -3.22 3.73 3.02
CA LEU A 48 -4.59 4.18 3.23
C LEU A 48 -5.11 3.80 4.62
N GLY A 49 -4.83 2.57 5.07
CA GLY A 49 -5.22 2.09 6.40
C GLY A 49 -4.57 2.86 7.54
N VAL A 50 -3.27 3.19 7.41
CA VAL A 50 -2.55 4.03 8.38
C VAL A 50 -3.16 5.42 8.44
N LYS A 51 -3.37 6.09 7.30
CA LYS A 51 -4.00 7.41 7.23
C LYS A 51 -5.39 7.42 7.87
N GLN A 52 -6.22 6.42 7.56
CA GLN A 52 -7.57 6.28 8.15
C GLN A 52 -7.50 6.07 9.67
N GLY A 53 -6.54 5.28 10.15
CA GLY A 53 -6.32 5.05 11.57
C GLY A 53 -5.88 6.31 12.32
N GLU A 54 -4.95 7.08 11.74
CA GLU A 54 -4.49 8.36 12.31
C GLU A 54 -5.64 9.37 12.40
N ALA A 55 -6.44 9.50 11.34
CA ALA A 55 -7.62 10.36 11.33
C ALA A 55 -8.64 9.94 12.39
N LEU A 56 -8.90 8.63 12.53
CA LEU A 56 -9.81 8.11 13.54
C LEU A 56 -9.34 8.44 14.96
N ILE A 57 -8.06 8.21 15.25
CA ILE A 57 -7.49 8.50 16.57
C ILE A 57 -7.57 10.00 16.87
N LEU A 58 -7.26 10.87 15.90
CA LEU A 58 -7.35 12.31 16.09
C LEU A 58 -8.80 12.75 16.37
N LEU A 59 -9.79 12.18 15.67
CA LEU A 59 -11.21 12.45 15.94
C LEU A 59 -11.63 11.99 17.34
N THR A 60 -11.15 10.82 17.80
CA THR A 60 -11.38 10.36 19.17
C THR A 60 -10.75 11.32 20.18
N GLN A 61 -9.50 11.74 19.98
CA GLN A 61 -8.84 12.71 20.86
C GLN A 61 -9.58 14.04 20.91
N LEU A 62 -10.10 14.49 19.76
CA LEU A 62 -10.90 15.71 19.65
C LEU A 62 -12.19 15.60 20.46
N GLN A 63 -12.89 14.48 20.34
CA GLN A 63 -14.09 14.18 21.13
C GLN A 63 -13.80 14.20 22.64
N GLU A 64 -12.75 13.49 23.07
CA GLU A 64 -12.43 13.34 24.49
C GLU A 64 -11.99 14.68 25.10
N LYS A 65 -11.30 15.53 24.33
CA LYS A 65 -10.77 16.80 24.84
C LYS A 65 -11.76 17.96 24.75
N PHE A 66 -12.54 18.03 23.67
CA PHE A 66 -13.35 19.19 23.34
C PHE A 66 -14.85 18.89 23.15
N GLY A 67 -15.26 17.63 23.29
CA GLY A 67 -16.65 17.20 23.19
C GLY A 67 -17.10 16.83 21.78
N PRO A 68 -18.29 16.21 21.64
CA PRO A 68 -18.78 15.64 20.39
C PRO A 68 -19.01 16.68 19.28
N ASP A 69 -19.44 17.90 19.62
CA ASP A 69 -19.72 18.95 18.63
C ASP A 69 -18.47 19.33 17.81
N SER A 70 -17.28 19.20 18.41
CA SER A 70 -16.00 19.43 17.71
C SER A 70 -15.75 18.38 16.62
N VAL A 71 -16.17 17.14 16.84
CA VAL A 71 -16.00 16.05 15.86
C VAL A 71 -16.81 16.36 14.62
N ASP A 72 -18.08 16.74 14.77
CA ASP A 72 -18.95 17.01 13.63
C ASP A 72 -18.49 18.24 12.83
N ALA A 73 -17.96 19.26 13.51
CA ALA A 73 -17.41 20.44 12.87
C ALA A 73 -16.15 20.15 12.02
N TYR A 74 -15.32 19.19 12.42
CA TYR A 74 -13.99 18.99 11.83
C TYR A 74 -13.77 17.61 11.18
N ARG A 75 -14.76 16.72 11.19
CA ARG A 75 -14.66 15.35 10.64
C ARG A 75 -14.17 15.35 9.20
N GLU A 76 -14.84 16.08 8.31
CA GLU A 76 -14.50 16.10 6.89
C GLU A 76 -13.06 16.58 6.68
N ARG A 77 -12.68 17.67 7.35
CA ARG A 77 -11.32 18.24 7.30
C ARG A 77 -10.26 17.24 7.76
N ILE A 78 -10.51 16.50 8.84
CA ILE A 78 -9.57 15.51 9.37
C ILE A 78 -9.48 14.30 8.44
N THR A 79 -10.60 13.78 7.95
CA THR A 79 -10.58 12.61 7.05
C THR A 79 -9.95 12.89 5.68
N ALA A 80 -10.02 14.14 5.21
CA ALA A 80 -9.43 14.56 3.93
C ALA A 80 -7.95 15.00 4.04
N ALA A 81 -7.42 15.18 5.25
CA ALA A 81 -6.07 15.68 5.47
C ALA A 81 -4.97 14.69 5.04
N GLU A 82 -3.78 15.20 4.72
CA GLU A 82 -2.62 14.35 4.45
C GLU A 82 -1.98 13.83 5.74
N PRO A 83 -1.28 12.67 5.72
CA PRO A 83 -0.67 12.07 6.91
C PRO A 83 0.21 13.03 7.71
N GLU A 84 0.99 13.88 7.05
CA GLU A 84 1.84 14.87 7.71
C GLU A 84 1.02 15.91 8.50
N GLN A 85 -0.15 16.30 7.98
CA GLN A 85 -1.05 17.21 8.67
C GLN A 85 -1.68 16.54 9.88
N LEU A 86 -2.13 15.27 9.73
CA LEU A 86 -2.65 14.47 10.84
C LEU A 86 -1.63 14.36 11.96
N LEU A 87 -0.38 14.02 11.64
CA LEU A 87 0.70 13.92 12.62
C LEU A 87 0.97 15.26 13.34
N GLN A 88 0.94 16.39 12.61
CA GLN A 88 1.10 17.71 13.21
C GLN A 88 -0.05 18.03 14.18
N TRP A 89 -1.29 17.76 13.78
CA TRP A 89 -2.46 18.01 14.60
C TRP A 89 -2.51 17.09 15.83
N SER A 90 -2.10 15.81 15.70
CA SER A 90 -1.95 14.87 16.83
C SER A 90 -0.90 15.32 17.85
N LYS A 91 0.11 16.11 17.45
CA LYS A 91 1.06 16.72 18.39
C LYS A 91 0.45 17.96 19.06
N ARG A 92 -0.22 18.81 18.28
CA ARG A 92 -0.80 20.07 18.77
C ARG A 92 -1.96 19.85 19.74
N ILE A 93 -2.80 18.84 19.50
CA ILE A 93 -3.94 18.54 20.38
C ILE A 93 -3.52 18.21 21.82
N LEU A 94 -2.28 17.75 22.04
CA LEU A 94 -1.75 17.48 23.37
C LEU A 94 -1.65 18.75 24.23
N SER A 95 -1.49 19.93 23.61
CA SER A 95 -1.31 21.22 24.30
C SER A 95 -2.34 22.29 23.93
N ALA A 96 -3.21 22.05 22.95
CA ALA A 96 -4.15 23.06 22.46
C ALA A 96 -5.29 23.35 23.45
N ASP A 97 -5.58 24.63 23.73
CA ASP A 97 -6.69 25.01 24.61
C ASP A 97 -8.06 24.98 23.90
N THR A 98 -8.07 25.09 22.57
CA THR A 98 -9.30 25.02 21.74
C THR A 98 -9.13 24.12 20.53
N PRO A 99 -10.23 23.59 19.94
CA PRO A 99 -10.19 22.81 18.71
C PRO A 99 -9.51 23.54 17.55
N GLU A 100 -9.76 24.83 17.38
CA GLU A 100 -9.26 25.63 16.25
C GLU A 100 -7.73 25.69 16.25
N THR A 101 -7.14 25.78 17.44
CA THR A 101 -5.69 25.91 17.65
C THR A 101 -4.92 24.71 17.09
N ILE A 102 -5.52 23.54 16.95
CA ILE A 102 -4.83 22.37 16.37
C ILE A 102 -4.51 22.58 14.89
N PHE A 103 -5.34 23.36 14.18
CA PHE A 103 -5.28 23.52 12.73
C PHE A 103 -4.39 24.68 12.25
N HIS A 104 -3.81 25.46 13.17
CA HIS A 104 -2.92 26.59 12.89
C HIS A 104 -1.47 26.23 13.13
#